data_AF-A0A482X875-F1
#
_entry.id   AF-A0A482X875-F1
#
_cell.length_a   1.000
_cell.length_b   1.000
_cell.length_c   1.000
_cell.angle_alpha   90.00
_cell.angle_beta   90.00
_cell.angle_gamma   90.00
#
_symmetry.space_group_name_H-M   'P 1'
#
loop_
_entity.id
_entity.type
_entity.pdbx_description
1 polymer ?
#
loop_
_entity_poly.entity_id
_entity_poly.type
_entity_poly.pdbx_seq_one_letter_code
_entity_poly.pdbx_strand_id
1 'polypeptide(L)'
;MFKSFIPEYYGSSLVDVKGTEVKFILLKDMTNGFREPCIMDVKIGKQTWEPGASSEKEQSERIKYSESKSTLSFCIPGFQVYNVNSKKYSKFGKDYGKQLNATGVYEALKLFFNHESGASKYILPLVIKHLKTVSDWFKKQRIFHIYSSSILIAYDAAVLQQLNVPDIESHADNQLGQKPWYCVTLIDFAHIVPANGELDFNYITGIDSLINVLGNIQSS
;
A
#
# COMPACT_ATOMS: atom_id res chain seq x y z
N MET A 1 8.70 -16.17 -7.00
CA MET A 1 7.75 -15.78 -5.93
C MET A 1 7.77 -14.27 -5.68
N PHE A 2 8.90 -13.60 -5.41
CA PHE A 2 8.91 -12.12 -5.24
C PHE A 2 8.28 -11.33 -6.42
N LYS A 3 8.55 -11.76 -7.66
CA LYS A 3 7.99 -11.14 -8.88
C LYS A 3 6.46 -11.05 -8.90
N SER A 4 5.74 -11.91 -8.17
CA SER A 4 4.26 -11.85 -8.13
C SER A 4 3.72 -10.75 -7.23
N PHE A 5 4.57 -10.09 -6.44
CA PHE A 5 4.17 -9.02 -5.52
C PHE A 5 4.57 -7.63 -5.98
N ILE A 6 5.17 -7.48 -7.17
CA ILE A 6 5.67 -6.21 -7.69
C ILE A 6 5.07 -5.91 -9.07
N PRO A 7 5.01 -4.64 -9.52
CA PRO A 7 4.58 -4.32 -10.86
C PRO A 7 5.50 -4.98 -11.89
N GLU A 8 4.91 -5.38 -13.01
CA GLU A 8 5.69 -5.92 -14.12
C GLU A 8 6.63 -4.85 -14.68
N TYR A 9 7.89 -5.25 -14.90
CA TYR A 9 8.94 -4.38 -15.42
C TYR A 9 9.12 -4.60 -16.92
N TYR A 10 8.95 -3.54 -17.69
CA TYR A 10 9.03 -3.57 -19.16
C TYR A 10 10.36 -3.03 -19.71
N GLY A 11 11.35 -2.77 -18.85
CA GLY A 11 12.63 -2.19 -19.26
C GLY A 11 12.77 -0.72 -18.86
N SER A 12 13.68 -0.02 -19.53
CA SER A 12 13.93 1.40 -19.31
C SER A 12 13.98 2.16 -20.62
N SER A 13 13.54 3.42 -20.62
CA SER A 13 13.62 4.32 -21.77
C SER A 13 14.35 5.61 -21.38
N LEU A 14 15.05 6.21 -22.33
CA LEU A 14 15.48 7.60 -22.24
C LEU A 14 14.31 8.50 -22.66
N VAL A 15 14.10 9.60 -21.94
CA VAL A 15 13.06 10.58 -22.22
C VAL A 15 13.70 11.97 -22.06
N ASP A 16 13.48 12.84 -23.05
CA ASP A 16 13.88 14.24 -22.92
C ASP A 16 12.96 14.96 -21.93
N VAL A 17 13.55 15.48 -20.85
CA VAL A 17 12.87 16.32 -19.88
C VAL A 17 13.54 17.69 -19.89
N LYS A 18 12.96 18.62 -20.65
CA LYS A 18 13.45 20.00 -20.78
C LYS A 18 14.89 20.09 -21.29
N GLY A 19 15.22 19.30 -22.32
CA GLY A 19 16.55 19.30 -22.96
C GLY A 19 17.61 18.47 -22.23
N THR A 20 17.22 17.66 -21.25
CA THR A 20 18.09 16.69 -20.57
C THR A 20 17.53 15.30 -20.77
N GLU A 21 18.34 14.38 -21.31
CA GLU A 21 17.98 12.97 -21.40
C GLU A 21 18.00 12.32 -20.02
N VAL A 22 16.83 11.88 -19.56
CA VAL A 22 16.66 11.20 -18.27
C VAL A 22 16.21 9.77 -18.50
N LYS A 23 16.83 8.83 -17.80
CA LYS A 23 16.46 7.41 -17.84
C LYS A 23 15.26 7.14 -16.93
N PHE A 24 14.18 6.63 -17.49
CA PHE A 24 12.99 6.18 -16.78
C PHE A 24 12.86 4.66 -16.81
N ILE A 25 12.26 4.10 -15.76
CA ILE A 25 11.82 2.70 -15.73
C ILE A 25 10.38 2.60 -16.23
N LEU A 26 10.08 1.57 -17.01
CA LEU A 26 8.74 1.29 -17.52
C LEU A 26 8.12 0.20 -16.66
N LEU A 27 7.00 0.53 -16.01
CA LEU A 27 6.29 -0.37 -15.09
C LEU A 27 4.82 -0.48 -15.49
N LYS A 28 4.22 -1.63 -15.18
CA LYS A 28 2.76 -1.82 -15.30
C LYS A 28 2.00 -0.86 -14.40
N ASP A 29 1.06 -0.13 -14.99
CA ASP A 29 0.05 0.62 -14.23
C ASP A 29 -0.95 -0.36 -13.60
N MET A 30 -0.91 -0.41 -12.28
CA MET A 30 -1.73 -1.31 -11.46
C MET A 30 -3.18 -0.84 -11.31
N THR A 31 -3.47 0.40 -11.72
CA THR A 31 -4.80 1.02 -11.67
C THR A 31 -5.44 1.17 -13.04
N ASN A 32 -4.77 0.71 -14.10
CA ASN A 32 -5.27 0.80 -15.46
C ASN A 32 -6.65 0.14 -15.60
N GLY A 33 -7.66 0.94 -15.96
CA GLY A 33 -9.03 0.50 -16.12
C GLY A 33 -9.91 0.66 -14.88
N PHE A 34 -9.38 1.15 -13.75
CA PHE A 34 -10.21 1.55 -12.61
C PHE A 34 -10.99 2.80 -12.98
N ARG A 35 -12.30 2.81 -12.69
CA ARG A 35 -13.16 3.97 -12.95
C ARG A 35 -13.08 4.99 -11.82
N GLU A 36 -13.09 4.51 -10.59
CA GLU A 36 -13.05 5.33 -9.38
C GLU A 36 -11.92 4.84 -8.44
N PRO A 37 -10.64 5.04 -8.82
CA PRO A 37 -9.52 4.49 -8.08
C PRO A 37 -9.36 5.12 -6.69
N CYS A 38 -9.43 4.26 -5.67
CA CYS A 38 -8.90 4.52 -4.33
C CYS A 38 -7.50 3.95 -4.26
N ILE A 39 -6.51 4.77 -3.87
CA ILE A 39 -5.09 4.39 -3.86
C ILE A 39 -4.46 4.86 -2.54
N MET A 40 -3.78 3.96 -1.84
CA MET A 40 -3.03 4.26 -0.62
C MET A 40 -1.61 3.72 -0.71
N ASP A 41 -0.67 4.57 -0.33
CA ASP A 41 0.71 4.20 -0.05
C ASP A 41 0.84 3.89 1.44
N VAL A 42 1.30 2.68 1.77
CA VAL A 42 1.69 2.30 3.13
C VAL A 42 3.18 1.99 3.16
N LYS A 43 3.97 2.89 3.75
CA LYS A 43 5.41 2.70 3.91
C LYS A 43 5.68 1.78 5.09
N ILE A 44 6.38 0.68 4.82
CA ILE A 44 6.59 -0.39 5.79
C ILE A 44 7.93 -0.22 6.50
N GLY A 45 7.94 -0.51 7.80
CA GLY A 45 9.12 -0.50 8.65
C GLY A 45 9.16 0.71 9.58
N LYS A 46 9.60 0.46 10.82
CA LYS A 46 9.91 1.52 11.79
C LYS A 46 11.15 2.30 11.37
N GLN A 47 12.13 1.59 10.82
CA GLN A 47 13.34 2.15 10.25
C GLN A 47 13.18 2.32 8.73
N THR A 48 13.33 3.55 8.24
CA THR A 48 13.16 3.92 6.82
C THR A 48 14.45 4.41 6.16
N TRP A 49 15.59 4.16 6.81
CA TRP A 49 16.94 4.39 6.29
C TRP A 49 17.73 3.07 6.30
N GLU A 50 18.52 2.85 5.26
CA GLU A 50 19.38 1.68 5.11
C GLU A 50 20.65 1.77 5.97
N PRO A 51 21.30 0.63 6.28
CA PRO A 51 22.62 0.62 6.90
C PRO A 51 23.63 1.45 6.09
N GLY A 52 24.39 2.31 6.76
CA GLY A 52 25.37 3.19 6.12
C GLY A 52 24.79 4.49 5.54
N ALA A 53 23.49 4.77 5.73
CA ALA A 53 22.93 6.09 5.46
C ALA A 53 23.65 7.20 6.26
N SER A 54 23.70 8.42 5.71
CA SER A 54 24.30 9.55 6.42
C SER A 54 23.52 9.91 7.69
N SER A 55 24.21 10.50 8.67
CA SER A 55 23.60 10.95 9.92
C SER A 55 22.42 11.91 9.69
N GLU A 56 22.52 12.78 8.68
CA GLU A 56 21.46 13.73 8.30
C GLU A 56 20.23 13.00 7.74
N LYS A 57 20.45 11.98 6.88
CA LYS A 57 19.36 11.16 6.32
C LYS A 57 18.68 10.36 7.43
N GLU A 58 19.45 9.73 8.30
CA GLU A 58 18.92 9.00 9.44
C GLU A 58 18.07 9.91 10.34
N GLN A 59 18.61 11.08 10.73
CA GLN A 59 17.88 12.02 11.59
C GLN A 59 16.59 12.53 10.91
N SER A 60 16.66 12.86 9.62
CA SER A 60 15.49 13.29 8.84
C SER A 60 14.40 12.22 8.81
N GLU A 61 14.77 10.97 8.56
CA GLU A 61 13.83 9.85 8.51
C GLU A 61 13.27 9.49 9.89
N ARG A 62 14.05 9.60 10.97
CA ARG A 62 13.57 9.39 12.35
C ARG A 62 12.45 10.35 12.74
N ILE A 63 12.52 11.61 12.31
CA ILE A 63 11.52 12.63 12.62
C ILE A 63 10.23 12.43 11.83
N LYS A 64 10.32 12.05 10.54
CA LYS A 64 9.14 11.88 9.68
C LYS A 64 8.28 10.72 10.17
N TYR A 65 6.98 10.95 10.35
CA TYR A 65 6.00 9.92 10.73
C TYR A 65 6.38 9.20 12.03
N SER A 66 7.02 9.89 12.96
CA SER A 66 7.60 9.29 14.18
C SER A 66 6.54 8.57 15.03
N GLU A 67 5.35 9.15 15.19
CA GLU A 67 4.28 8.57 16.01
C GLU A 67 3.76 7.24 15.43
N SER A 68 3.33 7.22 14.17
CA SER A 68 2.86 5.99 13.52
C SER A 68 3.96 4.93 13.37
N LYS A 69 5.19 5.30 12.97
CA LYS A 69 6.28 4.33 12.85
C LYS A 69 6.70 3.74 14.20
N SER A 70 6.73 4.53 15.27
CA SER A 70 7.14 4.04 16.59
C SER A 70 6.12 3.08 17.20
N THR A 71 4.83 3.30 16.94
CA THR A 71 3.72 2.52 17.50
C THR A 71 3.31 1.33 16.63
N LEU A 72 3.26 1.52 15.31
CA LEU A 72 2.73 0.54 14.35
C LEU A 72 3.79 -0.06 13.43
N SER A 73 5.02 0.44 13.42
CA SER A 73 6.08 -0.02 12.50
C SER A 73 5.73 0.13 11.00
N PHE A 74 4.83 1.06 10.68
CA PHE A 74 4.56 1.53 9.32
C PHE A 74 3.99 2.95 9.39
N CYS A 75 3.89 3.65 8.25
CA CYS A 75 3.16 4.90 8.14
C CYS A 75 2.41 5.03 6.80
N ILE A 76 1.56 6.04 6.68
CA ILE A 76 0.78 6.32 5.47
C ILE A 76 1.26 7.67 4.89
N PRO A 77 2.17 7.67 3.89
CA PRO A 77 2.64 8.90 3.26
C PRO A 77 1.54 9.65 2.51
N GLY A 78 0.53 8.94 2.01
CA GLY A 78 -0.60 9.57 1.34
C GLY A 78 -1.57 8.56 0.77
N PHE A 79 -2.78 9.04 0.52
CA PHE A 79 -3.83 8.27 -0.12
C PHE A 79 -4.85 9.18 -0.80
N GLN A 80 -5.58 8.61 -1.74
CA GLN A 80 -6.77 9.17 -2.34
C GLN A 80 -7.89 8.15 -2.20
N VAL A 81 -9.09 8.62 -1.86
CA VAL A 81 -10.27 7.78 -1.70
C VAL A 81 -11.46 8.44 -2.37
N TYR A 82 -12.21 7.67 -3.15
CA TYR A 82 -13.57 7.99 -3.55
C TYR A 82 -14.52 7.51 -2.45
N ASN A 83 -15.20 8.44 -1.80
CA ASN A 83 -16.18 8.11 -0.77
C ASN A 83 -17.50 7.69 -1.42
N VAL A 84 -17.91 6.44 -1.22
CA VAL A 84 -19.08 5.87 -1.91
C VAL A 84 -20.42 6.47 -1.46
N ASN A 85 -20.48 7.07 -0.27
CA ASN A 85 -21.69 7.72 0.23
C ASN A 85 -21.81 9.14 -0.33
N SER A 86 -20.73 9.93 -0.25
CA SER A 86 -20.74 11.34 -0.66
C SER A 86 -20.45 11.54 -2.15
N LYS A 87 -20.00 10.50 -2.87
CA LYS A 87 -19.61 10.52 -4.29
C LYS A 87 -18.52 11.56 -4.59
N LYS A 88 -17.57 11.72 -3.67
CA LYS A 88 -16.49 12.72 -3.76
C LYS A 88 -15.12 12.09 -3.50
N TYR A 89 -14.13 12.66 -4.17
CA TYR A 89 -12.72 12.36 -3.88
C TYR A 89 -12.21 13.20 -2.71
N SER A 90 -11.42 12.55 -1.88
CA SER A 90 -10.54 13.19 -0.91
C SER A 90 -9.11 12.71 -1.15
N LYS A 91 -8.15 13.64 -1.09
CA LYS A 91 -6.72 13.35 -1.25
C LYS A 91 -5.95 13.86 -0.06
N PHE A 92 -5.14 13.00 0.51
CA PHE A 92 -4.33 13.25 1.70
C PHE A 92 -2.87 13.01 1.34
N GLY A 93 -2.04 14.02 1.60
CA GLY A 93 -0.61 13.99 1.29
C GLY A 93 0.26 13.78 2.53
N LYS A 94 1.57 13.96 2.32
CA LYS A 94 2.61 13.76 3.33
C LYS A 94 2.37 14.54 4.61
N ASP A 95 1.85 15.76 4.51
CA ASP A 95 1.65 16.61 5.68
C ASP A 95 0.51 16.13 6.57
N TYR A 96 -0.53 15.53 5.98
CA TYR A 96 -1.55 14.81 6.74
C TYR A 96 -0.95 13.54 7.38
N GLY A 97 -0.26 12.72 6.58
CA GLY A 97 0.32 11.46 7.03
C GLY A 97 1.31 11.61 8.20
N LYS A 98 2.13 12.67 8.19
CA LYS A 98 3.10 12.96 9.27
C LYS A 98 2.46 13.25 10.62
N GLN A 99 1.19 13.67 10.63
CA GLN A 99 0.44 14.00 11.85
C GLN A 99 -0.30 12.78 12.43
N LEU A 100 -0.28 11.63 11.74
CA LEU A 100 -1.01 10.45 12.18
C LEU A 100 -0.29 9.70 13.30
N ASN A 101 -0.99 9.56 14.42
CA ASN A 101 -0.70 8.59 15.47
C ASN A 101 -1.47 7.27 15.23
N ALA A 102 -1.42 6.32 16.17
CA ALA A 102 -2.07 5.02 16.00
C ALA A 102 -3.59 5.13 15.75
N THR A 103 -4.29 5.97 16.50
CA THR A 103 -5.73 6.23 16.31
C THR A 103 -6.00 6.90 14.96
N GLY A 104 -5.19 7.90 14.60
CA GLY A 104 -5.30 8.58 13.31
C GLY A 104 -5.10 7.63 12.12
N VAL A 105 -4.17 6.67 12.23
CA VAL A 105 -3.97 5.62 11.23
C VAL A 105 -5.19 4.71 11.14
N TYR A 106 -5.76 4.30 12.27
CA TYR A 106 -6.97 3.48 12.31
C TYR A 106 -8.13 4.16 11.56
N GLU A 107 -8.39 5.43 11.85
CA GLU A 107 -9.43 6.22 11.18
C GLU A 107 -9.13 6.47 9.70
N ALA A 108 -7.86 6.73 9.34
CA ALA A 108 -7.46 6.89 7.94
C ALA A 108 -7.69 5.61 7.13
N LEU A 109 -7.45 4.43 7.72
CA LEU A 109 -7.72 3.14 7.08
C LEU A 109 -9.22 2.89 6.97
N LYS A 110 -10.02 3.17 8.01
CA LYS A 110 -11.50 3.09 7.93
C LYS A 110 -12.05 3.97 6.81
N LEU A 111 -11.58 5.22 6.73
CA LEU A 111 -11.94 6.15 5.67
C LEU A 111 -11.53 5.58 4.30
N PHE A 112 -10.28 5.14 4.15
CA PHE A 112 -9.77 4.61 2.89
C PHE A 112 -10.54 3.40 2.39
N PHE A 113 -10.95 2.48 3.28
CA PHE A 113 -11.72 1.29 2.90
C PHE A 113 -13.24 1.51 2.85
N ASN A 114 -13.70 2.77 2.92
CA ASN A 114 -15.13 3.09 2.92
C ASN A 114 -15.91 2.34 4.02
N HIS A 115 -15.31 2.17 5.20
CA HIS A 115 -15.85 1.30 6.26
C HIS A 115 -17.25 1.72 6.73
N GLU A 116 -17.48 3.02 6.94
CA GLU A 116 -18.78 3.57 7.38
C GLU A 116 -19.95 3.33 6.38
N SER A 117 -19.65 2.92 5.14
CA SER A 117 -20.68 2.54 4.15
C SER A 117 -21.07 1.06 4.20
N GLY A 118 -20.40 0.26 5.04
CA GLY A 118 -20.51 -1.20 5.03
C GLY A 118 -19.75 -1.89 3.87
N ALA A 119 -19.22 -1.14 2.90
CA ALA A 119 -18.55 -1.71 1.72
C ALA A 119 -17.19 -2.36 2.04
N SER A 120 -16.56 -2.02 3.17
CA SER A 120 -15.23 -2.54 3.53
C SER A 120 -15.18 -4.08 3.64
N LYS A 121 -16.33 -4.72 3.97
CA LYS A 121 -16.47 -6.19 4.06
C LYS A 121 -16.12 -6.93 2.76
N TYR A 122 -16.21 -6.26 1.61
CA TYR A 122 -15.91 -6.86 0.32
C TYR A 122 -14.42 -6.80 -0.06
N ILE A 123 -13.68 -5.80 0.44
CA ILE A 123 -12.28 -5.55 0.06
C ILE A 123 -11.28 -5.95 1.15
N LEU A 124 -11.61 -5.74 2.43
CA LEU A 124 -10.70 -6.06 3.54
C LEU A 124 -10.25 -7.53 3.55
N PRO A 125 -11.13 -8.54 3.38
CA PRO A 125 -10.68 -9.93 3.37
C PRO A 125 -9.69 -10.23 2.24
N LEU A 126 -9.88 -9.61 1.07
CA LEU A 126 -9.01 -9.79 -0.10
C LEU A 126 -7.63 -9.19 0.12
N VAL A 127 -7.57 -7.96 0.64
CA VAL A 127 -6.33 -7.26 0.95
C VAL A 127 -5.57 -7.98 2.07
N ILE A 128 -6.24 -8.35 3.16
CA ILE A 128 -5.63 -9.07 4.29
C ILE A 128 -5.05 -10.41 3.82
N LYS A 129 -5.77 -11.16 3.00
CA LYS A 129 -5.28 -12.43 2.43
C LYS A 129 -4.00 -12.23 1.59
N HIS A 130 -3.96 -11.18 0.77
CA HIS A 130 -2.78 -10.86 -0.02
C HIS A 130 -1.61 -10.46 0.89
N LEU A 131 -1.82 -9.56 1.85
CA LEU A 131 -0.79 -9.13 2.81
C LEU A 131 -0.20 -10.31 3.60
N LYS A 132 -1.03 -11.28 4.03
CA LYS A 132 -0.55 -12.52 4.67
C LYS A 132 0.40 -13.31 3.77
N THR A 133 0.08 -13.40 2.48
CA THR A 133 0.95 -14.08 1.50
C THR A 133 2.30 -13.35 1.35
N VAL A 134 2.30 -12.01 1.37
CA VAL A 134 3.53 -11.20 1.37
C VAL A 134 4.32 -11.43 2.67
N SER A 135 3.66 -11.36 3.84
CA SER A 135 4.29 -11.61 5.15
C SER A 135 4.94 -12.99 5.20
N ASP A 136 4.24 -14.04 4.76
CA ASP A 136 4.75 -15.40 4.72
C ASP A 136 5.98 -15.55 3.81
N TRP A 137 6.05 -14.78 2.72
CA TRP A 137 7.22 -14.74 1.87
C TRP A 137 8.41 -14.05 2.55
N PHE A 138 8.19 -12.89 3.19
CA PHE A 138 9.25 -12.20 3.93
C PHE A 138 9.77 -13.00 5.12
N LYS A 139 8.93 -13.82 5.77
CA LYS A 139 9.35 -14.75 6.84
C LYS A 139 10.26 -15.88 6.34
N LYS A 140 10.34 -16.12 5.02
CA LYS A 140 11.15 -17.19 4.41
C LYS A 140 12.37 -16.70 3.65
N GLN A 141 12.25 -15.56 2.96
CA GLN A 141 13.36 -15.00 2.20
C GLN A 141 14.50 -14.55 3.14
N ARG A 142 15.74 -14.65 2.66
CA ARG A 142 16.98 -14.22 3.37
C ARG A 142 17.97 -13.55 2.41
N ILE A 143 17.46 -13.02 1.29
CA ILE A 143 18.29 -12.54 0.18
C ILE A 143 18.57 -11.06 0.33
N PHE A 144 17.56 -10.29 0.73
CA PHE A 144 17.67 -8.84 0.87
C PHE A 144 16.82 -8.29 2.01
N HIS A 145 17.21 -7.11 2.49
CA HIS A 145 16.38 -6.24 3.31
C HIS A 145 15.94 -5.04 2.48
N ILE A 146 14.72 -4.56 2.69
CA ILE A 146 14.18 -3.42 1.97
C ILE A 146 13.86 -2.29 2.96
N TYR A 147 14.37 -1.10 2.66
CA TYR A 147 14.11 0.11 3.43
C TYR A 147 13.32 1.12 2.61
N SER A 148 12.51 1.93 3.29
CA SER A 148 11.74 3.03 2.69
C SER A 148 10.80 2.65 1.54
N SER A 149 10.52 1.35 1.37
CA SER A 149 9.58 0.84 0.38
C SER A 149 8.16 0.83 0.92
N SER A 150 7.21 0.73 0.00
CA SER A 150 5.79 0.80 0.31
C SER A 150 5.03 -0.39 -0.24
N ILE A 151 3.93 -0.71 0.43
CA ILE A 151 2.84 -1.49 -0.15
C ILE A 151 1.82 -0.51 -0.69
N LEU A 152 1.64 -0.51 -2.00
CA LEU A 152 0.56 0.19 -2.69
C LEU A 152 -0.69 -0.68 -2.63
N ILE A 153 -1.73 -0.17 -1.99
CA ILE A 153 -3.06 -0.78 -1.96
C ILE A 153 -3.97 0.08 -2.84
N ALA A 154 -4.63 -0.54 -3.82
CA ALA A 154 -5.62 0.17 -4.61
C ALA A 154 -6.84 -0.70 -4.89
N TYR A 155 -7.98 -0.06 -5.08
CA TYR A 155 -9.22 -0.70 -5.53
C TYR A 155 -10.10 0.29 -6.29
N ASP A 156 -11.02 -0.23 -7.11
CA ASP A 156 -12.00 0.56 -7.83
C ASP A 156 -13.29 0.69 -7.01
N ALA A 157 -13.57 1.90 -6.51
CA ALA A 157 -14.78 2.17 -5.74
C ALA A 157 -16.06 1.97 -6.55
N ALA A 158 -15.99 2.04 -7.88
CA ALA A 158 -17.13 1.77 -8.75
C ALA A 158 -17.56 0.30 -8.67
N VAL A 159 -16.62 -0.62 -8.45
CA VAL A 159 -16.92 -2.05 -8.22
C VAL A 159 -17.45 -2.26 -6.81
N LEU A 160 -16.88 -1.61 -5.79
CA LEU A 160 -17.42 -1.66 -4.43
C LEU A 160 -18.88 -1.23 -4.35
N GLN A 161 -19.26 -0.16 -5.08
CA GLN A 161 -20.63 0.31 -5.12
C GLN A 161 -21.58 -0.72 -5.72
N GLN A 162 -21.17 -1.45 -6.76
CA GLN A 162 -21.97 -2.53 -7.36
C GLN A 162 -22.17 -3.69 -6.39
N LEU A 163 -21.14 -4.06 -5.63
CA LEU A 163 -21.23 -5.13 -4.62
C LEU A 163 -22.08 -4.75 -3.39
N ASN A 164 -22.20 -3.46 -3.09
CA ASN A 164 -22.93 -2.96 -1.92
C ASN A 164 -24.43 -2.72 -2.18
N VAL A 165 -24.96 -3.11 -3.35
CA VAL A 165 -26.40 -3.01 -3.66
C VAL A 165 -27.14 -4.22 -3.09
N PRO A 166 -28.15 -4.05 -2.21
CA PRO A 166 -28.80 -5.16 -1.49
C PRO A 166 -29.58 -6.19 -2.33
N ASP A 167 -30.01 -5.87 -3.57
CA ASP A 167 -31.02 -6.67 -4.28
C ASP A 167 -30.72 -6.90 -5.79
N ILE A 168 -29.52 -7.36 -6.12
CA ILE A 168 -29.31 -7.98 -7.45
C ILE A 168 -28.77 -9.39 -7.26
N GLU A 169 -29.70 -10.34 -7.20
CA GLU A 169 -29.40 -11.74 -7.46
C GLU A 169 -28.62 -11.85 -8.78
N SER A 170 -27.41 -12.40 -8.70
CA SER A 170 -26.81 -13.24 -9.74
C SER A 170 -26.34 -12.63 -11.08
N HIS A 171 -25.96 -11.35 -11.18
CA HIS A 171 -25.34 -10.82 -12.41
C HIS A 171 -23.94 -10.18 -12.26
N ALA A 172 -23.39 -10.04 -11.05
CA ALA A 172 -22.06 -9.47 -10.85
C ALA A 172 -20.92 -10.41 -11.30
N ASP A 173 -21.15 -11.73 -11.32
CA ASP A 173 -20.14 -12.73 -11.69
C ASP A 173 -19.72 -12.65 -13.17
N ASN A 174 -20.62 -12.17 -14.06
CA ASN A 174 -20.33 -12.13 -15.50
C ASN A 174 -19.63 -10.85 -15.99
N GLN A 175 -19.53 -9.78 -15.16
CA GLN A 175 -18.82 -8.53 -15.54
C GLN A 175 -17.53 -8.26 -14.75
N LEU A 176 -17.32 -8.85 -13.57
CA LEU A 176 -16.03 -8.77 -12.86
C LEU A 176 -14.91 -9.59 -13.53
N GLY A 177 -15.25 -10.46 -14.49
CA GLY A 177 -14.42 -11.57 -14.96
C GLY A 177 -13.25 -11.27 -15.90
N GLN A 178 -12.83 -10.03 -16.15
CA GLN A 178 -11.71 -9.77 -17.09
C GLN A 178 -10.56 -8.89 -16.58
N LYS A 179 -10.76 -8.05 -15.55
CA LYS A 179 -9.68 -7.23 -14.99
C LYS A 179 -9.76 -7.19 -13.47
N PRO A 180 -8.62 -7.31 -12.75
CA PRO A 180 -8.61 -7.17 -11.30
C PRO A 180 -9.12 -5.78 -10.93
N TRP A 181 -10.06 -5.68 -9.99
CA TRP A 181 -10.61 -4.40 -9.48
C TRP A 181 -9.91 -3.91 -8.22
N TYR A 182 -8.88 -4.64 -7.77
CA TYR A 182 -8.02 -4.26 -6.67
C TYR A 182 -6.60 -4.79 -6.89
N CYS A 183 -5.63 -4.15 -6.25
CA CYS A 183 -4.26 -4.63 -6.21
C CYS A 183 -3.61 -4.34 -4.85
N VAL A 184 -2.69 -5.22 -4.47
CA VAL A 184 -1.74 -5.02 -3.37
C VAL A 184 -0.37 -5.33 -3.96
N THR A 185 0.52 -4.36 -4.00
CA THR A 185 1.84 -4.52 -4.64
C THR A 185 2.91 -3.77 -3.89
N LEU A 186 4.12 -4.31 -3.83
CA LEU A 186 5.28 -3.62 -3.30
C LEU A 186 5.84 -2.68 -4.36
N ILE A 187 6.25 -1.50 -3.94
CA ILE A 187 6.85 -0.45 -4.78
C ILE A 187 8.04 0.19 -4.05
N ASP A 188 8.78 1.06 -4.75
CA ASP A 188 9.89 1.86 -4.20
C ASP A 188 11.08 1.04 -3.69
N PHE A 189 11.76 0.37 -4.62
CA PHE A 189 12.92 -0.50 -4.36
C PHE A 189 14.28 0.21 -4.40
N ALA A 190 14.33 1.51 -4.16
CA ALA A 190 15.57 2.30 -4.25
C ALA A 190 16.60 1.95 -3.16
N HIS A 191 16.17 1.40 -2.03
CA HIS A 191 17.02 1.11 -0.88
C HIS A 191 16.92 -0.38 -0.48
N ILE A 192 17.46 -1.24 -1.35
CA ILE A 192 17.61 -2.68 -1.09
C ILE A 192 19.07 -2.98 -0.75
N VAL A 193 19.30 -3.75 0.32
CA VAL A 193 20.63 -4.21 0.74
C VAL A 193 20.66 -5.74 0.89
N PRO A 194 21.82 -6.39 0.75
CA PRO A 194 21.94 -7.82 1.02
C PRO A 194 21.57 -8.17 2.46
N ALA A 195 20.78 -9.22 2.64
CA ALA A 195 20.35 -9.68 3.97
C ALA A 195 21.40 -10.55 4.68
N ASN A 196 22.41 -11.04 3.96
CA ASN A 196 23.48 -11.89 4.50
C ASN A 196 22.97 -13.11 5.31
N GLY A 197 21.84 -13.70 4.89
CA GLY A 197 21.25 -14.86 5.57
C GLY A 197 20.24 -14.51 6.67
N GLU A 198 20.03 -13.23 6.98
CA GLU A 198 19.15 -12.76 8.06
C GLU A 198 17.72 -12.40 7.61
N LEU A 199 16.80 -12.43 8.56
CA LEU A 199 15.42 -11.99 8.37
C LEU A 199 15.31 -10.46 8.32
N ASP A 200 14.41 -9.96 7.47
CA ASP A 200 14.00 -8.54 7.51
C ASP A 200 12.92 -8.34 8.58
N PHE A 201 13.31 -8.34 9.86
CA PHE A 201 12.37 -8.13 10.96
C PHE A 201 11.68 -6.77 10.91
N ASN A 202 12.34 -5.74 10.37
CA ASN A 202 11.78 -4.41 10.23
C ASN A 202 10.56 -4.44 9.29
N TYR A 203 10.70 -5.11 8.14
CA TYR A 203 9.61 -5.25 7.17
C TYR A 203 8.51 -6.20 7.67
N ILE A 204 8.88 -7.35 8.24
CA ILE A 204 7.93 -8.35 8.78
C ILE A 204 7.04 -7.74 9.86
N THR A 205 7.65 -7.03 10.82
CA THR A 205 6.90 -6.40 11.92
C THR A 205 5.92 -5.36 11.38
N GLY A 206 6.32 -4.57 10.38
CA GLY A 206 5.45 -3.57 9.75
C GLY A 206 4.26 -4.19 9.02
N ILE A 207 4.46 -5.25 8.23
CA ILE A 207 3.34 -5.92 7.55
C ILE A 207 2.40 -6.59 8.55
N ASP A 208 2.94 -7.32 9.53
CA ASP A 208 2.11 -8.03 10.51
C ASP A 208 1.27 -7.05 11.34
N SER A 209 1.85 -5.89 11.68
CA SER A 209 1.12 -4.79 12.32
C SER A 209 -0.01 -4.24 11.43
N LEU A 210 0.25 -3.99 10.14
CA LEU A 210 -0.78 -3.56 9.19
C LEU A 210 -1.91 -4.59 9.10
N ILE A 211 -1.58 -5.88 8.99
CA ILE A 211 -2.56 -6.98 8.97
C ILE A 211 -3.43 -6.96 10.23
N ASN A 212 -2.84 -6.75 11.41
CA ASN A 212 -3.57 -6.71 12.68
C ASN A 212 -4.53 -5.52 12.73
N VAL A 213 -4.08 -4.32 12.33
CA VAL A 213 -4.93 -3.12 12.29
C VAL A 213 -6.12 -3.33 11.34
N LEU A 214 -5.88 -3.87 10.14
CA LEU A 214 -6.96 -4.19 9.20
C LEU A 214 -7.90 -5.27 9.72
N GLY A 215 -7.37 -6.28 10.43
CA GLY A 215 -8.16 -7.33 11.06
C GLY A 215 -9.09 -6.80 12.16
N ASN A 216 -8.64 -5.81 12.93
CA ASN A 216 -9.48 -5.13 13.92
C ASN A 216 -10.61 -4.35 13.25
N ILE A 217 -10.32 -3.61 12.16
CA ILE A 217 -11.35 -2.90 11.38
C ILE A 217 -12.36 -3.87 10.76
N GLN A 218 -11.92 -5.03 10.30
CA GLN A 218 -12.81 -6.04 9.72
C GLN A 218 -13.76 -6.65 10.77
N SER A 219 -13.35 -6.65 12.05
CA SER A 219 -14.09 -7.30 13.14
C SER A 219 -14.94 -6.32 13.96
N SER A 220 -14.80 -5.02 13.75
CA SER A 220 -15.62 -3.96 14.36
C SER A 220 -16.89 -3.71 13.57
#